data_AF-A0A1L0CKQ3-F1
#
_entry.id   AF-A0A1L0CKQ3-F1
#
_cell.length_a   1.000
_cell.length_b   1.000
_cell.length_c   1.000
_cell.angle_alpha   90.00
_cell.angle_beta   90.00
_cell.angle_gamma   90.00
#
_symmetry.space_group_name_H-M   'P 1'
#
loop_
_entity.id
_entity.type
_entity.pdbx_description
1 polymer ?
#
loop_
_entity_poly.entity_id
_entity_poly.type
_entity_poly.pdbx_seq_one_letter_code
_entity_poly.pdbx_strand_id
1 'polypeptide(L)'
;MGQILSHPYTIKQKEENNGSSSSFGICSMQGWRTTMEDEHITLPSLLDCLLKDEVHTETVKLIMSQMSEDNKEFLKQLAFYAVFDGHGGDFVAQFSGANVARILATIIDQEKANLDEKKASLSDCLTKAFLTADEELLEDKYTQLDHSGCTATSLLIDSKDKVMYCANSGDSRTVLAINGVAKNLSFDHKPVNSGEKTRIVQSGGFVESGRVNGNLALSRAIGDFEFKNSNLPPEEQTVTVVPDIICHDIDLEFDDFVILACDGIWDCLSSQECVNLIYYAIQQFPADKEFSLAEISSIIVDVCCSPDAGGHGIGCDNMTMMVVALLKENETLAEWKARIIAKEIKIADDATFIEYRKKIFNYYQFIDGEEFAVTRKSGKITFDSTSEETNEDEDMEGDDMGSTGNKGKGGLHRQMGQLSSQGTASPGRNPNEKVIKVPLSQILQLGGQDLTSDQNGMSYIKGDLFKALGLTSGILGNEEIEELEQEDVNMEEEPNTNDDNAEKK
;
A
#
# COMPACT_ATOMS: atom_id res chain seq x y z
N MET A 1 7.93 20.66 -5.07
CA MET A 1 6.98 20.74 -3.93
C MET A 1 5.81 21.55 -4.41
N GLY A 2 4.60 21.01 -4.26
CA GLY A 2 3.36 21.71 -4.59
C GLY A 2 3.15 22.95 -3.72
N GLN A 3 2.12 23.72 -4.03
CA GLN A 3 1.74 24.85 -3.19
C GLN A 3 1.26 24.34 -1.83
N ILE A 4 1.68 25.02 -0.77
CA ILE A 4 1.30 24.72 0.62
C ILE A 4 0.44 25.86 1.17
N LEU A 5 -0.49 25.51 2.06
CA LEU A 5 -1.31 26.46 2.80
C LEU A 5 -0.50 27.19 3.88
N SER A 6 -1.05 28.28 4.39
CA SER A 6 -0.48 28.98 5.57
C SER A 6 -0.70 28.21 6.88
N HIS A 7 -1.73 27.36 6.93
CA HIS A 7 -2.07 26.48 8.03
C HIS A 7 -2.70 25.20 7.44
N PRO A 8 -2.55 24.03 8.08
CA PRO A 8 -3.10 22.79 7.56
C PRO A 8 -4.62 22.79 7.66
N TYR A 9 -5.29 22.23 6.65
CA TYR A 9 -6.70 21.91 6.70
C TYR A 9 -6.89 20.55 7.39
N THR A 10 -7.14 20.60 8.70
CA THR A 10 -7.20 19.40 9.57
C THR A 10 -8.62 18.84 9.74
N ILE A 11 -9.57 19.23 8.89
CA ILE A 11 -10.89 18.59 8.88
C ILE A 11 -10.73 17.21 8.24
N LYS A 12 -11.17 16.20 8.97
CA LYS A 12 -11.08 14.79 8.57
C LYS A 12 -12.41 14.30 8.03
N GLN A 13 -12.34 13.51 6.97
CA GLN A 13 -13.43 12.64 6.55
C GLN A 13 -13.15 11.24 7.10
N LYS A 14 -14.17 10.63 7.69
CA LYS A 14 -14.06 9.32 8.31
C LYS A 14 -15.21 8.45 7.84
N GLU A 15 -14.90 7.21 7.53
CA GLU A 15 -15.88 6.19 7.19
C GLU A 15 -15.51 4.90 7.90
N GLU A 16 -16.51 4.19 8.40
CA GLU A 16 -16.35 2.84 8.93
C GLU A 16 -17.59 2.02 8.61
N ASN A 17 -17.36 0.74 8.32
CA ASN A 17 -18.45 -0.21 8.14
C ASN A 17 -17.96 -1.63 8.42
N ASN A 18 -18.90 -2.53 8.66
CA ASN A 18 -18.66 -3.92 8.98
C ASN A 18 -19.13 -4.82 7.82
N GLY A 19 -18.26 -5.71 7.37
CA GLY A 19 -18.58 -6.81 6.46
C GLY A 19 -18.67 -8.15 7.17
N SER A 20 -18.87 -9.21 6.39
CA SER A 20 -18.91 -10.59 6.90
C SER A 20 -17.53 -11.18 7.18
N SER A 21 -16.52 -10.80 6.39
CA SER A 21 -15.14 -11.30 6.46
C SER A 21 -14.12 -10.23 6.86
N SER A 22 -14.50 -8.95 6.73
CA SER A 22 -13.65 -7.83 7.08
C SER A 22 -14.47 -6.62 7.50
N SER A 23 -13.97 -5.87 8.46
CA SER A 23 -14.44 -4.52 8.80
C SER A 23 -13.34 -3.52 8.47
N PHE A 24 -13.70 -2.28 8.18
CA PHE A 24 -12.70 -1.25 7.94
C PHE A 24 -13.00 0.03 8.70
N GLY A 25 -11.97 0.83 8.87
CA GLY A 25 -12.08 2.23 9.22
C GLY A 25 -11.03 3.05 8.50
N ILE A 26 -11.48 4.10 7.82
CA ILE A 26 -10.64 5.01 7.05
C ILE A 26 -10.73 6.43 7.60
N CYS A 27 -9.62 7.16 7.50
CA CYS A 27 -9.58 8.59 7.68
C CYS A 27 -8.81 9.22 6.52
N SER A 28 -9.34 10.31 5.97
CA SER A 28 -8.67 11.16 5.01
C SER A 28 -8.61 12.61 5.50
N MET A 29 -7.51 13.31 5.20
CA MET A 29 -7.26 14.68 5.61
C MET A 29 -6.39 15.39 4.57
N GLN A 30 -6.80 16.60 4.18
CA GLN A 30 -6.07 17.41 3.20
C GLN A 30 -4.69 17.86 3.71
N GLY A 31 -4.58 18.20 4.99
CA GLY A 31 -3.30 18.61 5.57
C GLY A 31 -2.82 19.94 4.99
N TRP A 32 -1.54 20.04 4.64
CA TRP A 32 -0.92 21.30 4.21
C TRP A 32 -1.06 21.61 2.73
N ARG A 33 -1.54 20.67 1.91
CA ARG A 33 -1.74 20.88 0.46
C ARG A 33 -2.90 21.84 0.20
N THR A 34 -2.87 22.53 -0.94
CA THR A 34 -3.95 23.43 -1.37
C THR A 34 -5.24 22.72 -1.77
N THR A 35 -5.11 21.46 -2.20
CA THR A 35 -6.17 20.59 -2.73
C THR A 35 -6.09 19.24 -2.01
N MET A 36 -7.23 18.54 -1.96
CA MET A 36 -7.32 17.14 -1.55
C MET A 36 -7.45 16.31 -2.83
N GLU A 37 -6.38 15.61 -3.21
CA GLU A 37 -6.29 14.84 -4.45
C GLU A 37 -6.41 13.32 -4.20
N ASP A 38 -6.39 12.87 -2.94
CA ASP A 38 -6.64 11.47 -2.58
C ASP A 38 -8.13 11.08 -2.76
N GLU A 39 -8.34 9.83 -3.16
CA GLU A 39 -9.64 9.16 -3.21
C GLU A 39 -9.54 7.71 -2.69
N HIS A 40 -10.66 7.06 -2.37
CA HIS A 40 -10.67 5.68 -1.87
C HIS A 40 -11.91 4.87 -2.26
N ILE A 41 -11.81 3.54 -2.08
CA ILE A 41 -12.93 2.59 -2.22
C ILE A 41 -13.03 1.74 -0.95
N THR A 42 -14.24 1.60 -0.42
CA THR A 42 -14.54 0.95 0.86
C THR A 42 -15.70 -0.04 0.74
N LEU A 43 -15.47 -1.19 0.10
CA LEU A 43 -16.51 -2.16 -0.21
C LEU A 43 -16.31 -3.48 0.56
N PRO A 44 -16.95 -3.68 1.74
CA PRO A 44 -16.96 -4.99 2.40
C PRO A 44 -17.66 -6.10 1.58
N SER A 45 -18.37 -5.72 0.51
CA SER A 45 -18.96 -6.59 -0.51
C SER A 45 -18.78 -5.89 -1.85
N LEU A 46 -18.08 -6.51 -2.80
CA LEU A 46 -17.82 -5.93 -4.12
C LEU A 46 -19.13 -5.74 -4.90
N LEU A 47 -20.15 -6.57 -4.64
CA LEU A 47 -21.49 -6.38 -5.23
C LEU A 47 -22.09 -5.00 -4.90
N ASP A 48 -21.71 -4.38 -3.78
CA ASP A 48 -22.27 -3.10 -3.34
C ASP A 48 -21.95 -1.97 -4.33
N CYS A 49 -20.85 -2.06 -5.10
CA CYS A 49 -20.55 -1.08 -6.15
C CYS A 49 -21.61 -1.08 -7.26
N LEU A 50 -22.41 -2.15 -7.41
CA LEU A 50 -23.50 -2.24 -8.37
C LEU A 50 -24.88 -1.95 -7.74
N LEU A 51 -24.95 -1.80 -6.42
CA LEU A 51 -26.23 -1.53 -5.72
C LEU A 51 -26.39 -0.06 -5.35
N LYS A 52 -25.27 0.62 -5.12
CA LYS A 52 -25.22 1.98 -4.56
C LYS A 52 -24.65 3.01 -5.56
N ASP A 53 -24.45 2.63 -6.82
CA ASP A 53 -23.92 3.53 -7.84
C ASP A 53 -24.99 4.52 -8.33
N GLU A 54 -24.92 5.72 -7.77
CA GLU A 54 -25.77 6.86 -8.13
C GLU A 54 -25.31 7.57 -9.41
N VAL A 55 -24.10 7.26 -9.91
CA VAL A 55 -23.49 7.91 -11.08
C VAL A 55 -23.91 7.19 -12.37
N HIS A 56 -23.84 5.86 -12.38
CA HIS A 56 -24.05 5.02 -13.56
C HIS A 56 -25.32 4.15 -13.48
N THR A 57 -26.38 4.67 -12.85
CA THR A 57 -27.58 3.90 -12.50
C THR A 57 -28.17 3.05 -13.63
N GLU A 58 -28.25 3.54 -14.87
CA GLU A 58 -28.81 2.77 -15.99
C GLU A 58 -27.86 1.66 -16.48
N THR A 59 -26.56 1.96 -16.57
CA THR A 59 -25.52 0.96 -16.91
C THR A 59 -25.51 -0.16 -15.88
N VAL A 60 -25.61 0.19 -14.60
CA VAL A 60 -25.61 -0.73 -13.48
C VAL A 60 -26.87 -1.60 -13.46
N LYS A 61 -28.06 -1.03 -13.72
CA LYS A 61 -29.28 -1.81 -13.91
C LYS A 61 -29.14 -2.84 -15.04
N LEU A 62 -28.51 -2.46 -16.15
CA LEU A 62 -28.26 -3.37 -17.26
C LEU A 62 -27.34 -4.52 -16.85
N ILE A 63 -26.19 -4.21 -16.24
CA ILE A 63 -25.23 -5.20 -15.72
C ILE A 63 -25.94 -6.17 -14.77
N MET A 64 -26.64 -5.64 -13.76
CA MET A 64 -27.34 -6.44 -12.75
C MET A 64 -28.47 -7.31 -13.32
N SER A 65 -29.12 -6.87 -14.40
CA SER A 65 -30.18 -7.65 -15.05
C SER A 65 -29.66 -8.85 -15.85
N GLN A 66 -28.39 -8.81 -16.28
CA GLN A 66 -27.74 -9.85 -17.07
C GLN A 66 -26.91 -10.80 -16.20
N MET A 67 -26.47 -10.34 -15.02
CA MET A 67 -25.69 -11.11 -14.06
C MET A 67 -26.50 -12.25 -13.43
N SER A 68 -25.91 -13.45 -13.40
CA SER A 68 -26.51 -14.62 -12.74
C SER A 68 -26.53 -14.48 -11.21
N GLU A 69 -27.45 -15.18 -10.53
CA GLU A 69 -27.50 -15.17 -9.06
C GLU A 69 -26.23 -15.74 -8.42
N ASP A 70 -25.63 -16.77 -9.04
CA ASP A 70 -24.36 -17.33 -8.58
C ASP A 70 -23.23 -16.29 -8.67
N ASN A 71 -23.25 -15.42 -9.68
CA ASN A 71 -22.25 -14.36 -9.84
C ASN A 71 -22.46 -13.24 -8.82
N LYS A 72 -23.72 -12.88 -8.53
CA LYS A 72 -24.04 -11.95 -7.45
C LYS A 72 -23.55 -12.45 -6.11
N GLU A 73 -23.80 -13.72 -5.77
CA GLU A 73 -23.31 -14.30 -4.51
C GLU A 73 -21.78 -14.36 -4.48
N PHE A 74 -21.14 -14.66 -5.62
CA PHE A 74 -19.69 -14.61 -5.72
C PHE A 74 -19.11 -13.20 -5.53
N LEU A 75 -19.71 -12.16 -6.10
CA LEU A 75 -19.26 -10.78 -5.86
C LEU A 75 -19.52 -10.32 -4.41
N LYS A 76 -20.59 -10.81 -3.79
CA LYS A 76 -20.96 -10.48 -2.42
C LYS A 76 -19.97 -11.04 -1.38
N GLN A 77 -19.33 -12.18 -1.66
CA GLN A 77 -18.30 -12.75 -0.78
C GLN A 77 -16.93 -12.05 -0.91
N LEU A 78 -16.71 -11.27 -1.96
CA LEU A 78 -15.47 -10.53 -2.20
C LEU A 78 -15.55 -9.18 -1.48
N ALA A 79 -14.53 -8.82 -0.71
CA ALA A 79 -14.36 -7.45 -0.22
C ALA A 79 -13.28 -6.74 -1.04
N PHE A 80 -13.48 -5.47 -1.36
CA PHE A 80 -12.56 -4.67 -2.16
C PHE A 80 -12.31 -3.30 -1.53
N TYR A 81 -11.05 -3.00 -1.29
CA TYR A 81 -10.58 -1.76 -0.70
C TYR A 81 -9.50 -1.15 -1.58
N ALA A 82 -9.48 0.17 -1.73
CA ALA A 82 -8.41 0.86 -2.46
C ALA A 82 -8.16 2.26 -1.93
N VAL A 83 -6.93 2.74 -2.11
CA VAL A 83 -6.51 4.12 -1.91
C VAL A 83 -5.84 4.60 -3.20
N PHE A 84 -6.26 5.77 -3.66
CA PHE A 84 -5.73 6.46 -4.83
C PHE A 84 -5.14 7.80 -4.37
N ASP A 85 -3.84 7.98 -4.55
CA ASP A 85 -3.14 9.24 -4.26
C ASP A 85 -3.01 10.01 -5.58
N GLY A 86 -3.78 11.09 -5.72
CA GLY A 86 -3.82 11.90 -6.93
C GLY A 86 -2.69 12.92 -6.99
N HIS A 87 -2.24 13.21 -8.22
CA HIS A 87 -1.26 14.26 -8.46
C HIS A 87 -1.57 15.03 -9.74
N GLY A 88 -1.27 16.32 -9.74
CA GLY A 88 -1.53 17.17 -10.91
C GLY A 88 -3.01 17.49 -11.11
N GLY A 89 -3.85 17.18 -10.12
CA GLY A 89 -5.30 17.28 -10.14
C GLY A 89 -5.95 16.08 -9.43
N ASP A 90 -7.20 16.22 -9.02
CA ASP A 90 -7.99 15.20 -8.33
C ASP A 90 -8.82 14.32 -9.28
N PHE A 91 -8.88 14.69 -10.57
CA PHE A 91 -9.79 14.08 -11.54
C PHE A 91 -9.56 12.58 -11.72
N VAL A 92 -8.33 12.14 -11.97
CA VAL A 92 -8.03 10.72 -12.19
C VAL A 92 -8.24 9.89 -10.93
N ALA A 93 -7.97 10.43 -9.74
CA ALA A 93 -8.25 9.77 -8.47
C ALA A 93 -9.77 9.62 -8.25
N GLN A 94 -10.57 10.67 -8.45
CA GLN A 94 -12.03 10.65 -8.38
C GLN A 94 -12.64 9.65 -9.39
N PHE A 95 -12.15 9.66 -10.64
CA PHE A 95 -12.57 8.68 -11.64
C PHE A 95 -12.26 7.26 -11.16
N SER A 96 -11.06 7.02 -10.63
CA SER A 96 -10.65 5.70 -10.18
C SER A 96 -11.50 5.20 -9.02
N GLY A 97 -11.77 6.06 -8.03
CA GLY A 97 -12.67 5.77 -6.91
C GLY A 97 -14.10 5.44 -7.34
N ALA A 98 -14.61 6.12 -8.36
CA ALA A 98 -15.96 5.88 -8.88
C ALA A 98 -16.08 4.63 -9.77
N ASN A 99 -15.02 4.24 -10.48
CA ASN A 99 -15.14 3.29 -11.60
C ASN A 99 -14.40 1.96 -11.41
N VAL A 100 -13.25 1.92 -10.71
CA VAL A 100 -12.41 0.71 -10.67
C VAL A 100 -13.15 -0.49 -10.09
N ALA A 101 -13.93 -0.31 -9.03
CA ALA A 101 -14.72 -1.40 -8.45
C ALA A 101 -15.80 -1.94 -9.40
N ARG A 102 -16.51 -1.04 -10.10
CA ARG A 102 -17.54 -1.39 -11.10
C ARG A 102 -16.92 -2.14 -12.28
N ILE A 103 -15.78 -1.66 -12.77
CA ILE A 103 -15.01 -2.30 -13.84
C ILE A 103 -14.59 -3.70 -13.40
N LEU A 104 -14.00 -3.84 -12.21
CA LEU A 104 -13.59 -5.13 -11.65
C LEU A 104 -14.77 -6.11 -11.53
N ALA A 105 -15.90 -5.67 -10.96
CA ALA A 105 -17.10 -6.50 -10.84
C ALA A 105 -17.63 -6.98 -12.20
N THR A 106 -17.58 -6.11 -13.22
CA THR A 106 -18.00 -6.42 -14.59
C THR A 106 -17.07 -7.44 -15.24
N ILE A 107 -15.75 -7.29 -15.08
CA ILE A 107 -14.75 -8.24 -15.60
C ILE A 107 -14.93 -9.61 -14.94
N ILE A 108 -15.08 -9.65 -13.61
CA ILE A 108 -15.30 -10.90 -12.88
C ILE A 108 -16.57 -11.60 -13.37
N ASP A 109 -17.67 -10.87 -13.57
CA ASP A 109 -18.92 -11.43 -14.09
C ASP A 109 -18.75 -12.07 -15.49
N GLN A 110 -18.05 -11.38 -16.39
CA GLN A 110 -17.78 -11.84 -17.75
C GLN A 110 -16.83 -13.03 -17.79
N GLU A 111 -15.86 -13.08 -16.90
CA GLU A 111 -14.79 -14.09 -16.90
C GLU A 111 -15.01 -15.25 -15.93
N LYS A 112 -16.08 -15.24 -15.13
CA LYS A 112 -16.27 -16.25 -14.06
C LYS A 112 -16.25 -17.69 -14.57
N ALA A 113 -16.84 -17.97 -15.73
CA ALA A 113 -16.81 -19.30 -16.33
C ALA A 113 -15.36 -19.80 -16.58
N ASN A 114 -14.42 -18.89 -16.80
CA ASN A 114 -12.99 -19.19 -16.96
C ASN A 114 -12.22 -19.25 -15.63
N LEU A 115 -12.73 -18.61 -14.55
CA LEU A 115 -12.19 -18.71 -13.19
C LEU A 115 -12.38 -20.14 -12.66
N ASP A 116 -13.59 -20.69 -12.80
CA ASP A 116 -13.93 -22.05 -12.35
C ASP A 116 -13.15 -23.14 -13.10
N GLU A 117 -12.75 -22.87 -14.36
CA GLU A 117 -11.95 -23.78 -15.22
C GLU A 117 -10.41 -23.62 -15.07
N LYS A 118 -9.92 -22.78 -14.13
CA LYS A 118 -8.49 -22.46 -13.88
C LYS A 118 -7.74 -21.76 -15.04
N LYS A 119 -8.43 -21.11 -15.99
CA LYS A 119 -7.77 -20.38 -17.10
C LYS A 119 -7.52 -18.91 -16.80
N ALA A 120 -8.33 -18.27 -15.97
CA ALA A 120 -8.15 -16.91 -15.50
C ALA A 120 -8.14 -16.89 -13.96
N SER A 121 -7.40 -15.97 -13.36
CA SER A 121 -7.34 -15.77 -11.91
C SER A 121 -7.96 -14.42 -11.51
N LEU A 122 -8.35 -14.26 -10.23
CA LEU A 122 -8.75 -12.96 -9.70
C LEU A 122 -7.62 -11.91 -9.82
N SER A 123 -6.36 -12.36 -9.80
CA SER A 123 -5.20 -11.52 -10.11
C SER A 123 -5.28 -10.94 -11.52
N ASP A 124 -5.63 -11.74 -12.52
CA ASP A 124 -5.78 -11.27 -13.90
C ASP A 124 -6.93 -10.28 -14.04
N CYS A 125 -8.03 -10.51 -13.32
CA CYS A 125 -9.17 -9.59 -13.29
C CYS A 125 -8.79 -8.23 -12.69
N LEU A 126 -7.98 -8.22 -11.62
CA LEU A 126 -7.45 -6.98 -11.02
C LEU A 126 -6.53 -6.21 -11.97
N THR A 127 -5.60 -6.91 -12.62
CA THR A 127 -4.73 -6.29 -13.65
C THR A 127 -5.56 -5.69 -14.77
N LYS A 128 -6.55 -6.44 -15.29
CA LYS A 128 -7.46 -5.94 -16.33
C LYS A 128 -8.27 -4.74 -15.85
N ALA A 129 -8.73 -4.73 -14.61
CA ALA A 129 -9.49 -3.59 -14.08
C ALA A 129 -8.68 -2.29 -14.09
N PHE A 130 -7.39 -2.36 -13.73
CA PHE A 130 -6.50 -1.19 -13.77
C PHE A 130 -6.24 -0.73 -15.21
N LEU A 131 -6.00 -1.68 -16.13
CA LEU A 131 -5.81 -1.37 -17.56
C LEU A 131 -7.06 -0.77 -18.18
N THR A 132 -8.22 -1.36 -17.94
CA THR A 132 -9.50 -0.86 -18.47
C THR A 132 -9.87 0.50 -17.88
N ALA A 133 -9.58 0.78 -16.61
CA ALA A 133 -9.77 2.12 -16.05
C ALA A 133 -8.90 3.18 -16.77
N ASP A 134 -7.65 2.83 -17.09
CA ASP A 134 -6.72 3.69 -17.83
C ASP A 134 -7.18 3.91 -19.29
N GLU A 135 -7.72 2.87 -19.93
CA GLU A 135 -8.28 2.92 -21.28
C GLU A 135 -9.58 3.76 -21.33
N GLU A 136 -10.51 3.57 -20.39
CA GLU A 136 -11.75 4.35 -20.30
C GLU A 136 -11.44 5.86 -20.15
N LEU A 137 -10.40 6.20 -19.37
CA LEU A 137 -9.90 7.57 -19.24
C LEU A 137 -9.31 8.13 -20.55
N LEU A 138 -8.75 7.31 -21.42
CA LEU A 138 -8.22 7.76 -22.72
C LEU A 138 -9.32 8.00 -23.77
N GLU A 139 -10.43 7.29 -23.69
CA GLU A 139 -11.53 7.39 -24.67
C GLU A 139 -12.33 8.69 -24.56
N ASP A 140 -12.37 9.30 -23.37
CA ASP A 140 -13.01 10.60 -23.17
C ASP A 140 -12.12 11.74 -23.71
N LYS A 141 -12.71 12.62 -24.54
CA LYS A 141 -11.99 13.73 -25.16
C LYS A 141 -11.70 14.87 -24.19
N TYR A 142 -12.46 14.97 -23.09
CA TYR A 142 -12.25 16.01 -22.08
C TYR A 142 -11.13 15.62 -21.12
N THR A 143 -10.98 14.33 -20.83
CA THR A 143 -9.94 13.76 -19.97
C THR A 143 -8.57 13.74 -20.64
N GLN A 144 -8.49 13.70 -21.98
CA GLN A 144 -7.23 13.87 -22.72
C GLN A 144 -6.55 15.22 -22.51
N LEU A 145 -7.26 16.23 -22.01
CA LEU A 145 -6.70 17.54 -21.67
C LEU A 145 -6.31 17.64 -20.19
N ASP A 146 -6.65 16.62 -19.39
CA ASP A 146 -6.30 16.52 -18.00
C ASP A 146 -4.90 15.90 -17.88
N HIS A 147 -4.04 16.54 -17.09
CA HIS A 147 -2.65 16.11 -16.89
C HIS A 147 -2.46 15.41 -15.54
N SER A 148 -3.53 15.12 -14.81
CA SER A 148 -3.45 14.41 -13.55
C SER A 148 -3.17 12.93 -13.76
N GLY A 149 -2.68 12.32 -12.71
CA GLY A 149 -2.60 10.88 -12.54
C GLY A 149 -2.93 10.52 -11.10
N CYS A 150 -3.00 9.23 -10.82
CA CYS A 150 -3.01 8.77 -9.45
C CYS A 150 -2.27 7.44 -9.27
N THR A 151 -1.75 7.25 -8.07
CA THR A 151 -1.38 5.90 -7.61
C THR A 151 -2.65 5.07 -7.38
N ALA A 152 -2.50 3.77 -7.29
CA ALA A 152 -3.55 2.85 -6.90
C ALA A 152 -2.95 1.70 -6.11
N THR A 153 -3.25 1.64 -4.81
CA THR A 153 -3.03 0.42 -4.00
C THR A 153 -4.39 -0.15 -3.62
N SER A 154 -4.57 -1.46 -3.82
CA SER A 154 -5.84 -2.12 -3.58
C SER A 154 -5.67 -3.46 -2.88
N LEU A 155 -6.75 -3.91 -2.23
CA LEU A 155 -6.87 -5.17 -1.53
C LEU A 155 -8.21 -5.83 -1.92
N LEU A 156 -8.14 -6.98 -2.56
CA LEU A 156 -9.28 -7.85 -2.83
C LEU A 156 -9.20 -9.07 -1.91
N ILE A 157 -10.23 -9.31 -1.11
CA ILE A 157 -10.32 -10.45 -0.18
C ILE A 157 -11.36 -11.43 -0.70
N ASP A 158 -10.95 -12.66 -1.00
CA ASP A 158 -11.85 -13.79 -1.17
C ASP A 158 -12.01 -14.53 0.16
N SER A 159 -13.16 -14.31 0.80
CA SER A 159 -13.45 -14.87 2.12
C SER A 159 -13.69 -16.38 2.10
N LYS A 160 -14.13 -16.94 0.97
CA LYS A 160 -14.43 -18.36 0.83
C LYS A 160 -13.16 -19.17 0.60
N ASP A 161 -12.31 -18.69 -0.31
CA ASP A 161 -11.02 -19.33 -0.61
C ASP A 161 -9.93 -18.91 0.38
N LYS A 162 -10.24 -17.97 1.29
CA LYS A 162 -9.34 -17.43 2.33
C LYS A 162 -8.04 -16.96 1.72
N VAL A 163 -8.14 -16.13 0.70
CA VAL A 163 -6.99 -15.57 -0.01
C VAL A 163 -7.23 -14.10 -0.23
N MET A 164 -6.17 -13.30 -0.18
CA MET A 164 -6.22 -11.90 -0.57
C MET A 164 -5.18 -11.55 -1.61
N TYR A 165 -5.55 -10.60 -2.46
CA TYR A 165 -4.75 -10.10 -3.55
C TYR A 165 -4.52 -8.61 -3.33
N CYS A 166 -3.27 -8.21 -3.22
CA CYS A 166 -2.90 -6.81 -3.21
C CYS A 166 -2.35 -6.43 -4.58
N ALA A 167 -3.01 -5.49 -5.27
CA ALA A 167 -2.53 -4.92 -6.53
C ALA A 167 -2.07 -3.48 -6.26
N ASN A 168 -0.82 -3.17 -6.63
CA ASN A 168 -0.22 -1.85 -6.42
C ASN A 168 0.36 -1.28 -7.71
N SER A 169 0.06 -0.01 -7.98
CA SER A 169 0.59 0.79 -9.08
C SER A 169 0.89 2.19 -8.55
N GLY A 170 2.15 2.48 -8.27
CA GLY A 170 2.59 3.72 -7.62
C GLY A 170 3.28 3.49 -6.27
N ASP A 171 3.33 4.53 -5.45
CA ASP A 171 4.07 4.60 -4.18
C ASP A 171 3.19 4.75 -2.94
N SER A 172 1.87 4.64 -3.09
CA SER A 172 1.00 4.13 -2.01
C SER A 172 1.43 2.71 -1.62
N ARG A 173 1.12 2.30 -0.38
CA ARG A 173 1.55 0.99 0.15
C ARG A 173 0.46 0.29 0.95
N THR A 174 0.48 -1.04 0.86
CA THR A 174 -0.35 -1.97 1.63
C THR A 174 0.51 -2.88 2.49
N VAL A 175 0.14 -3.00 3.77
CA VAL A 175 0.89 -3.76 4.79
C VAL A 175 -0.06 -4.64 5.58
N LEU A 176 0.29 -5.92 5.72
CA LEU A 176 -0.39 -6.86 6.61
C LEU A 176 0.30 -6.92 7.97
N ALA A 177 -0.47 -6.88 9.04
CA ALA A 177 -0.01 -7.20 10.39
C ALA A 177 -0.21 -8.69 10.68
N ILE A 178 0.89 -9.39 10.91
CA ILE A 178 0.93 -10.81 11.31
C ILE A 178 1.47 -10.88 12.73
N ASN A 179 0.58 -11.04 13.71
CA ASN A 179 0.93 -11.26 15.12
C ASN A 179 1.99 -10.25 15.64
N GLY A 180 1.79 -8.96 15.39
CA GLY A 180 2.72 -7.89 15.77
C GLY A 180 3.78 -7.53 14.73
N VAL A 181 3.92 -8.29 13.65
CA VAL A 181 4.97 -8.08 12.64
C VAL A 181 4.39 -7.58 11.31
N ALA A 182 4.98 -6.54 10.76
CA ALA A 182 4.60 -6.02 9.44
C ALA A 182 5.13 -6.91 8.30
N LYS A 183 4.23 -7.34 7.41
CA LYS A 183 4.55 -7.94 6.12
C LYS A 183 4.05 -7.01 5.02
N ASN A 184 4.96 -6.54 4.17
CA ASN A 184 4.57 -5.75 3.00
C ASN A 184 3.77 -6.63 2.02
N LEU A 185 2.58 -6.16 1.63
CA LEU A 185 1.77 -6.73 0.55
C LEU A 185 1.93 -5.96 -0.77
N SER A 186 2.65 -4.84 -0.75
CA SER A 186 3.11 -4.14 -1.95
C SER A 186 4.48 -3.51 -1.74
N PHE A 187 5.09 -3.08 -2.85
CA PHE A 187 6.33 -2.31 -2.86
C PHE A 187 6.14 -1.04 -3.68
N ASP A 188 6.72 0.05 -3.21
CA ASP A 188 6.59 1.36 -3.85
C ASP A 188 7.30 1.38 -5.20
N HIS A 189 6.61 1.88 -6.21
CA HIS A 189 7.13 2.02 -7.56
C HIS A 189 7.82 3.38 -7.73
N LYS A 190 9.10 3.44 -7.34
CA LYS A 190 9.93 4.63 -7.48
C LYS A 190 10.80 4.53 -8.75
N PRO A 191 11.04 5.64 -9.48
CA PRO A 191 11.84 5.65 -10.71
C PRO A 191 13.28 5.15 -10.55
N VAL A 192 13.81 5.17 -9.33
CA VAL A 192 15.16 4.68 -9.02
C VAL A 192 15.26 3.17 -8.89
N ASN A 193 14.14 2.46 -8.76
CA ASN A 193 14.10 1.00 -8.66
C ASN A 193 14.65 0.39 -9.96
N SER A 194 15.47 -0.66 -9.85
CA SER A 194 16.21 -1.20 -11.01
C SER A 194 15.31 -1.62 -12.18
N GLY A 195 14.18 -2.29 -11.90
CA GLY A 195 13.21 -2.69 -12.92
C GLY A 195 12.52 -1.50 -13.57
N GLU A 196 12.01 -0.58 -12.74
CA GLU A 196 11.33 0.65 -13.18
C GLU A 196 12.25 1.52 -14.04
N LYS A 197 13.48 1.79 -13.57
CA LYS A 197 14.49 2.56 -14.29
C LYS A 197 14.81 1.94 -15.65
N THR A 198 14.92 0.61 -15.71
CA THR A 198 15.20 -0.11 -16.96
C THR A 198 14.06 0.10 -17.95
N ARG A 199 12.80 -0.10 -17.51
CA ARG A 199 11.61 0.15 -18.33
C ARG A 199 11.54 1.60 -18.83
N ILE A 200 11.72 2.57 -17.93
CA ILE A 200 11.73 4.02 -18.26
C ILE A 200 12.76 4.35 -19.35
N VAL A 201 13.97 3.79 -19.27
CA VAL A 201 15.01 4.05 -20.27
C VAL A 201 14.72 3.34 -21.59
N GLN A 202 14.19 2.12 -21.54
CA GLN A 202 13.83 1.35 -22.74
C GLN A 202 12.66 1.97 -23.51
N SER A 203 11.71 2.60 -22.82
CA SER A 203 10.60 3.34 -23.41
C SER A 203 11.02 4.69 -24.04
N GLY A 204 12.28 5.10 -23.85
CA GLY A 204 12.84 6.35 -24.37
C GLY A 204 12.86 7.52 -23.36
N GLY A 205 12.42 7.30 -22.12
CA GLY A 205 12.54 8.25 -21.02
C GLY A 205 13.90 8.22 -20.32
N PHE A 206 14.03 8.98 -19.23
CA PHE A 206 15.21 8.98 -18.37
C PHE A 206 14.84 9.19 -16.90
N VAL A 207 15.77 8.92 -16.00
CA VAL A 207 15.60 9.17 -14.55
C VAL A 207 16.63 10.19 -14.09
N GLU A 208 16.16 11.32 -13.59
CA GLU A 208 17.01 12.41 -13.07
C GLU A 208 16.51 12.82 -11.68
N SER A 209 17.42 12.95 -10.72
CA SER A 209 17.08 13.31 -9.32
C SER A 209 15.95 12.47 -8.71
N GLY A 210 15.90 11.18 -9.07
CA GLY A 210 14.88 10.25 -8.61
C GLY A 210 13.51 10.38 -9.29
N ARG A 211 13.40 11.16 -10.38
CA ARG A 211 12.16 11.46 -11.07
C ARG A 211 12.18 11.00 -12.53
N VAL A 212 11.06 10.53 -13.06
CA VAL A 212 10.85 10.24 -14.48
C VAL A 212 10.91 11.54 -15.27
N ASN A 213 11.81 11.59 -16.24
CA ASN A 213 12.09 12.76 -17.08
C ASN A 213 12.37 14.04 -16.28
N GLY A 214 12.90 13.90 -15.04
CA GLY A 214 13.13 15.01 -14.11
C GLY A 214 11.85 15.61 -13.50
N ASN A 215 10.67 15.07 -13.80
CA ASN A 215 9.37 15.63 -13.41
C ASN A 215 8.67 14.77 -12.34
N LEU A 216 8.24 13.55 -12.70
CA LEU A 216 7.35 12.72 -11.88
C LEU A 216 8.10 11.85 -10.86
N ALA A 217 7.68 11.82 -9.59
CA ALA A 217 8.40 11.13 -8.50
C ALA A 217 8.10 9.63 -8.37
N LEU A 218 7.13 9.15 -9.14
CA LEU A 218 6.66 7.76 -9.19
C LEU A 218 6.83 7.21 -10.61
N SER A 219 6.87 5.88 -10.73
CA SER A 219 7.05 5.20 -12.01
C SER A 219 5.80 4.49 -12.52
N ARG A 220 4.74 4.38 -11.72
CA ARG A 220 3.49 3.71 -12.13
C ARG A 220 2.27 4.45 -11.64
N ALA A 221 1.28 4.64 -12.51
CA ALA A 221 0.06 5.38 -12.22
C ALA A 221 -1.04 5.10 -13.25
N ILE A 222 -2.29 5.29 -12.80
CA ILE A 222 -3.45 5.51 -13.68
C ILE A 222 -3.37 6.97 -14.16
N GLY A 223 -3.73 7.26 -15.41
CA GLY A 223 -3.61 8.61 -15.98
C GLY A 223 -2.18 8.90 -16.47
N ASP A 224 -1.65 10.11 -16.24
CA ASP A 224 -0.29 10.48 -16.66
C ASP A 224 -0.01 10.23 -18.16
N PHE A 225 -1.02 10.48 -19.01
CA PHE A 225 -0.98 10.08 -20.42
C PHE A 225 0.15 10.76 -21.22
N GLU A 226 0.68 11.89 -20.75
CA GLU A 226 1.86 12.51 -21.35
C GLU A 226 3.14 11.65 -21.27
N PHE A 227 3.17 10.67 -20.36
CA PHE A 227 4.26 9.70 -20.21
C PHE A 227 3.98 8.35 -20.90
N LYS A 228 2.80 8.18 -21.51
CA LYS A 228 2.35 6.95 -22.17
C LYS A 228 2.40 7.10 -23.70
N ASN A 229 2.96 6.11 -24.37
CA ASN A 229 3.16 6.05 -25.81
C ASN A 229 2.25 4.98 -26.42
N SER A 230 1.36 5.38 -27.33
CA SER A 230 0.41 4.49 -28.01
C SER A 230 1.05 3.40 -28.88
N ASN A 231 2.35 3.48 -29.16
CA ASN A 231 3.07 2.45 -29.91
C ASN A 231 3.73 1.38 -29.03
N LEU A 232 3.67 1.54 -27.70
CA LEU A 232 4.21 0.57 -26.73
C LEU A 232 3.07 -0.17 -26.04
N PRO A 233 3.26 -1.44 -25.67
CA PRO A 233 2.30 -2.14 -24.82
C PRO A 233 2.31 -1.55 -23.39
N PRO A 234 1.25 -1.75 -22.59
CA PRO A 234 1.12 -1.19 -21.25
C PRO A 234 2.33 -1.45 -20.34
N GLU A 235 2.89 -2.65 -20.36
CA GLU A 235 4.03 -3.07 -19.54
C GLU A 235 5.36 -2.37 -19.90
N GLU A 236 5.46 -1.77 -21.08
CA GLU A 236 6.67 -1.09 -21.58
C GLU A 236 6.56 0.45 -21.51
N GLN A 237 5.47 0.99 -20.95
CA GLN A 237 5.26 2.44 -20.86
C GLN A 237 6.29 3.11 -19.94
N THR A 238 6.60 4.39 -20.18
CA THR A 238 7.50 5.16 -19.29
C THR A 238 6.91 5.24 -17.88
N VAL A 239 5.63 5.60 -17.80
CA VAL A 239 4.78 5.45 -16.62
C VAL A 239 3.71 4.43 -16.98
N THR A 240 3.72 3.27 -16.34
CA THR A 240 2.77 2.20 -16.63
C THR A 240 1.67 2.14 -15.58
N VAL A 241 0.46 1.75 -15.98
CA VAL A 241 -0.62 1.46 -15.04
C VAL A 241 -0.53 0.02 -14.49
N VAL A 242 0.22 -0.87 -15.15
CA VAL A 242 0.27 -2.31 -14.83
C VAL A 242 0.66 -2.51 -13.36
N PRO A 243 -0.22 -3.08 -12.53
CA PRO A 243 0.08 -3.27 -11.11
C PRO A 243 0.99 -4.48 -10.89
N ASP A 244 1.82 -4.41 -9.86
CA ASP A 244 2.38 -5.61 -9.24
C ASP A 244 1.33 -6.23 -8.31
N ILE A 245 1.16 -7.56 -8.36
CA ILE A 245 0.19 -8.28 -7.53
C ILE A 245 0.89 -9.24 -6.59
N ILE A 246 0.59 -9.12 -5.29
CA ILE A 246 0.97 -10.10 -4.26
C ILE A 246 -0.28 -10.83 -3.78
N CYS A 247 -0.22 -12.16 -3.82
CA CYS A 247 -1.24 -13.05 -3.30
C CYS A 247 -0.81 -13.58 -1.92
N HIS A 248 -1.77 -13.66 -0.99
CA HIS A 248 -1.55 -14.25 0.33
C HIS A 248 -2.73 -15.10 0.78
N ASP A 249 -2.46 -16.37 1.09
CA ASP A 249 -3.39 -17.23 1.83
C ASP A 249 -3.56 -16.68 3.26
N ILE A 250 -4.81 -16.43 3.64
CA ILE A 250 -5.20 -15.80 4.90
C ILE A 250 -5.17 -16.85 6.02
N ASP A 251 -4.37 -16.59 7.04
CA ASP A 251 -4.34 -17.35 8.28
C ASP A 251 -4.87 -16.49 9.44
N LEU A 252 -6.17 -16.60 9.73
CA LEU A 252 -6.84 -15.84 10.80
C LEU A 252 -6.35 -16.20 12.23
N GLU A 253 -5.45 -17.17 12.38
CA GLU A 253 -4.72 -17.36 13.64
C GLU A 253 -3.66 -16.27 13.83
N PHE A 254 -2.98 -15.83 12.77
CA PHE A 254 -1.86 -14.90 12.83
C PHE A 254 -2.15 -13.54 12.18
N ASP A 255 -2.89 -13.53 11.08
CA ASP A 255 -3.25 -12.35 10.29
C ASP A 255 -4.35 -11.56 11.00
N ASP A 256 -4.03 -10.30 11.36
CA ASP A 256 -4.89 -9.50 12.23
C ASP A 256 -5.63 -8.40 11.47
N PHE A 257 -4.88 -7.57 10.76
CA PHE A 257 -5.42 -6.46 9.97
C PHE A 257 -4.48 -6.07 8.83
N VAL A 258 -5.03 -5.42 7.81
CA VAL A 258 -4.31 -4.83 6.69
C VAL A 258 -4.40 -3.32 6.76
N ILE A 259 -3.33 -2.62 6.39
CA ILE A 259 -3.24 -1.17 6.30
C ILE A 259 -3.08 -0.81 4.83
N LEU A 260 -3.92 0.09 4.31
CA LEU A 260 -3.73 0.75 3.02
C LEU A 260 -3.56 2.25 3.28
N ALA A 261 -2.51 2.87 2.74
CA ALA A 261 -2.35 4.32 2.86
C ALA A 261 -1.54 4.91 1.71
N CYS A 262 -1.69 6.22 1.50
CA CYS A 262 -0.86 7.03 0.61
C CYS A 262 0.51 7.36 1.23
N ASP A 263 1.41 7.94 0.44
CA ASP A 263 2.77 8.23 0.88
C ASP A 263 2.82 9.31 1.98
N GLY A 264 1.80 10.16 2.10
CA GLY A 264 1.63 11.10 3.21
C GLY A 264 1.70 10.45 4.60
N ILE A 265 1.37 9.16 4.71
CA ILE A 265 1.57 8.34 5.90
C ILE A 265 2.93 7.64 5.89
N TRP A 266 3.31 7.01 4.78
CA TRP A 266 4.51 6.17 4.69
C TRP A 266 5.83 6.94 4.67
N ASP A 267 5.80 8.23 4.34
CA ASP A 267 6.93 9.15 4.49
C ASP A 267 7.19 9.51 5.95
N CYS A 268 6.17 9.38 6.80
CA CYS A 268 6.28 9.64 8.24
C CYS A 268 6.61 8.37 9.04
N LEU A 269 6.03 7.23 8.67
CA LEU A 269 6.11 5.98 9.43
C LEU A 269 6.57 4.83 8.53
N SER A 270 7.51 4.02 9.03
CA SER A 270 7.77 2.72 8.42
C SER A 270 6.59 1.75 8.62
N SER A 271 6.54 0.69 7.82
CA SER A 271 5.49 -0.35 7.91
C SER A 271 5.36 -0.91 9.33
N GLN A 272 6.48 -1.19 10.00
CA GLN A 272 6.47 -1.76 11.35
C GLN A 272 6.03 -0.75 12.42
N GLU A 273 6.42 0.52 12.29
CA GLU A 273 6.01 1.57 13.22
C GLU A 273 4.51 1.83 13.15
N CYS A 274 3.95 1.83 11.94
CA CYS A 274 2.51 1.96 11.72
C CYS A 274 1.73 0.78 12.33
N VAL A 275 2.21 -0.46 12.13
CA VAL A 275 1.65 -1.66 12.77
C VAL A 275 1.71 -1.55 14.31
N ASN A 276 2.84 -1.11 14.87
CA ASN A 276 2.99 -0.92 16.32
C ASN A 276 1.98 0.10 16.87
N LEU A 277 1.80 1.23 16.18
CA LEU A 277 0.85 2.28 16.57
C LEU A 277 -0.60 1.79 16.54
N ILE A 278 -0.98 0.94 15.58
CA ILE A 278 -2.33 0.35 15.54
C ILE A 278 -2.54 -0.61 16.72
N TYR A 279 -1.59 -1.51 17.01
CA TYR A 279 -1.71 -2.38 18.18
C TYR A 279 -1.77 -1.56 19.49
N TYR A 280 -0.98 -0.49 19.60
CA TYR A 280 -1.06 0.46 20.71
C TYR A 280 -2.45 1.09 20.81
N ALA A 281 -2.98 1.60 19.69
CA ALA A 281 -4.31 2.18 19.64
C ALA A 281 -5.41 1.19 20.06
N ILE A 282 -5.32 -0.07 19.64
CA ILE A 282 -6.26 -1.14 20.01
C ILE A 282 -6.23 -1.40 21.52
N GLN A 283 -5.03 -1.50 22.11
CA GLN A 283 -4.85 -1.78 23.54
C GLN A 283 -5.27 -0.61 24.43
N GLN A 284 -4.97 0.62 24.01
CA GLN A 284 -5.29 1.85 24.77
C GLN A 284 -6.69 2.39 24.47
N PHE A 285 -7.47 1.75 23.60
CA PHE A 285 -8.77 2.28 23.20
C PHE A 285 -9.72 2.35 24.41
N PRO A 286 -10.30 3.53 24.74
CA PRO A 286 -11.08 3.73 25.96
C PRO A 286 -12.24 2.72 26.10
N ALA A 287 -12.36 2.12 27.28
CA ALA A 287 -13.37 1.10 27.56
C ALA A 287 -14.81 1.65 27.61
N ASP A 288 -14.96 2.96 27.82
CA ASP A 288 -16.23 3.69 27.85
C ASP A 288 -16.71 4.12 26.46
N LYS A 289 -15.90 3.94 25.41
CA LYS A 289 -16.22 4.34 24.03
C LYS A 289 -16.38 3.14 23.13
N GLU A 290 -17.28 3.28 22.16
CA GLU A 290 -17.43 2.29 21.09
C GLU A 290 -16.13 2.21 20.28
N PHE A 291 -15.64 0.99 20.07
CA PHE A 291 -14.42 0.75 19.35
C PHE A 291 -14.58 1.10 17.87
N SER A 292 -13.69 1.95 17.35
CA SER A 292 -13.76 2.44 15.98
C SER A 292 -12.38 2.39 15.33
N LEU A 293 -12.30 1.68 14.19
CA LEU A 293 -11.10 1.65 13.35
C LEU A 293 -10.86 3.01 12.68
N ALA A 294 -11.92 3.72 12.29
CA ALA A 294 -11.79 5.04 11.66
C ALA A 294 -11.19 6.06 12.64
N GLU A 295 -11.46 5.88 13.92
CA GLU A 295 -10.83 6.70 14.93
C GLU A 295 -9.34 6.40 15.11
N ILE A 296 -8.95 5.13 15.08
CA ILE A 296 -7.53 4.74 15.07
C ILE A 296 -6.80 5.37 13.88
N SER A 297 -7.37 5.25 12.67
CA SER A 297 -6.83 5.88 11.46
C SER A 297 -6.71 7.41 11.62
N SER A 298 -7.72 8.07 12.19
CA SER A 298 -7.73 9.51 12.47
C SER A 298 -6.61 9.97 13.41
N ILE A 299 -6.31 9.19 14.44
CA ILE A 299 -5.24 9.50 15.39
C ILE A 299 -3.86 9.37 14.70
N ILE A 300 -3.68 8.33 13.89
CA ILE A 300 -2.40 8.12 13.17
C ILE A 300 -2.21 9.21 12.10
N VAL A 301 -3.27 9.64 11.42
CA VAL A 301 -3.23 10.81 10.53
C VAL A 301 -2.76 12.07 11.29
N ASP A 302 -3.23 12.30 12.52
CA ASP A 302 -2.71 13.40 13.35
C ASP A 302 -1.25 13.22 13.73
N VAL A 303 -0.80 11.99 14.04
CA VAL A 303 0.61 11.70 14.31
C VAL A 303 1.49 12.12 13.14
N CYS A 304 1.06 11.84 11.91
CA CYS A 304 1.78 12.15 10.67
C CYS A 304 1.63 13.60 10.19
N CYS A 305 0.66 14.36 10.69
CA CYS A 305 0.45 15.76 10.26
C CYS A 305 1.51 16.70 10.82
N SER A 306 2.31 17.34 9.98
CA SER A 306 3.38 18.22 10.45
C SER A 306 2.85 19.41 11.27
N PRO A 307 3.49 19.77 12.41
CA PRO A 307 3.11 20.95 13.19
C PRO A 307 3.43 22.27 12.45
N ASP A 308 4.37 22.25 11.50
CA ASP A 308 4.68 23.40 10.65
C ASP A 308 5.01 22.98 9.21
N ALA A 309 4.93 23.92 8.27
CA ALA A 309 5.37 23.73 6.90
C ALA A 309 6.84 24.14 6.64
N GLY A 310 7.59 24.46 7.70
CA GLY A 310 8.96 24.99 7.59
C GLY A 310 10.04 23.90 7.44
N GLY A 311 9.67 22.65 7.69
CA GLY A 311 10.56 21.50 7.66
C GLY A 311 10.89 20.95 6.25
N HIS A 312 11.17 19.65 6.19
CA HIS A 312 11.62 18.95 4.98
C HIS A 312 10.48 18.57 4.01
N GLY A 313 9.25 19.01 4.27
CA GLY A 313 8.04 18.62 3.54
C GLY A 313 7.38 17.33 4.06
N ILE A 314 8.04 16.58 4.94
CA ILE A 314 7.46 15.41 5.62
C ILE A 314 6.23 15.85 6.42
N GLY A 315 5.14 15.09 6.33
CA GLY A 315 3.89 15.39 7.02
C GLY A 315 3.12 16.60 6.47
N CYS A 316 3.49 17.11 5.30
CA CYS A 316 2.82 18.23 4.64
C CYS A 316 1.93 17.80 3.46
N ASP A 317 1.67 16.50 3.31
CA ASP A 317 0.88 15.96 2.20
C ASP A 317 -0.62 15.81 2.53
N ASN A 318 -1.41 15.42 1.51
CA ASN A 318 -2.67 14.73 1.74
C ASN A 318 -2.41 13.42 2.48
N MET A 319 -3.36 13.00 3.31
CA MET A 319 -3.18 11.84 4.18
C MET A 319 -4.45 11.02 4.20
N THR A 320 -4.38 9.83 3.60
CA THR A 320 -5.45 8.84 3.63
C THR A 320 -4.90 7.52 4.17
N MET A 321 -5.58 7.00 5.20
CA MET A 321 -5.21 5.74 5.85
C MET A 321 -6.46 4.91 6.14
N MET A 322 -6.44 3.65 5.71
CA MET A 322 -7.43 2.64 6.00
C MET A 322 -6.84 1.50 6.80
N VAL A 323 -7.54 1.07 7.84
CA VAL A 323 -7.28 -0.17 8.56
C VAL A 323 -8.42 -1.14 8.29
N VAL A 324 -8.11 -2.33 7.80
CA VAL A 324 -9.04 -3.41 7.48
C VAL A 324 -8.81 -4.56 8.47
N ALA A 325 -9.72 -4.75 9.42
CA ALA A 325 -9.71 -5.87 10.35
C ALA A 325 -10.15 -7.17 9.64
N LEU A 326 -9.37 -8.24 9.80
CA LEU A 326 -9.69 -9.56 9.26
C LEU A 326 -10.53 -10.37 10.26
N LEU A 327 -11.78 -10.64 9.90
CA LEU A 327 -12.77 -11.25 10.79
C LEU A 327 -12.86 -12.76 10.57
N LYS A 328 -13.13 -13.48 11.66
CA LYS A 328 -13.64 -14.85 11.59
C LYS A 328 -15.11 -14.81 11.19
N GLU A 329 -15.61 -15.96 10.72
CA GLU A 329 -17.01 -16.10 10.33
C GLU A 329 -17.94 -15.71 11.50
N ASN A 330 -18.83 -14.74 11.25
CA ASN A 330 -19.76 -14.17 12.23
C ASN A 330 -19.11 -13.42 13.42
N GLU A 331 -17.82 -13.08 13.33
CA GLU A 331 -17.13 -12.29 14.36
C GLU A 331 -17.47 -10.80 14.21
N THR A 332 -17.90 -10.17 15.30
CA THR A 332 -18.09 -8.71 15.35
C THR A 332 -16.75 -7.99 15.52
N LEU A 333 -16.69 -6.71 15.16
CA LEU A 333 -15.48 -5.90 15.36
C LEU A 333 -15.04 -5.83 16.85
N ALA A 334 -16.00 -5.86 17.78
CA ALA A 334 -15.71 -5.89 19.22
C ALA A 334 -15.08 -7.23 19.66
N GLU A 335 -15.57 -8.36 19.14
CA GLU A 335 -15.00 -9.69 19.37
C GLU A 335 -13.62 -9.81 18.72
N TRP A 336 -13.45 -9.26 17.52
CA TRP A 336 -12.14 -9.14 16.87
C TRP A 336 -11.16 -8.37 17.76
N LYS A 337 -11.55 -7.19 18.28
CA LYS A 337 -10.71 -6.40 19.21
C LYS A 337 -10.29 -7.25 20.42
N ALA A 338 -11.24 -7.96 21.03
CA ALA A 338 -10.96 -8.83 22.17
C ALA A 338 -9.97 -9.96 21.81
N ARG A 339 -10.11 -10.56 20.62
CA ARG A 339 -9.17 -11.56 20.09
C ARG A 339 -7.77 -10.97 19.89
N ILE A 340 -7.65 -9.77 19.34
CA ILE A 340 -6.35 -9.11 19.17
C ILE A 340 -5.68 -8.82 20.52
N ILE A 341 -6.43 -8.30 21.50
CA ILE A 341 -5.91 -8.03 22.85
C ILE A 341 -5.45 -9.33 23.53
N ALA A 342 -6.19 -10.42 23.36
CA ALA A 342 -5.86 -11.72 23.94
C ALA A 342 -4.55 -12.35 23.40
N LYS A 343 -4.01 -11.84 22.28
CA LYS A 343 -2.70 -12.28 21.76
C LYS A 343 -1.52 -11.74 22.58
N GLU A 344 -1.75 -10.78 23.47
CA GLU A 344 -0.70 -10.16 24.31
C GLU A 344 0.51 -9.69 23.48
N ILE A 345 0.25 -9.08 22.32
CA ILE A 345 1.29 -8.55 21.43
C ILE A 345 2.12 -7.53 22.21
N LYS A 346 3.42 -7.80 22.30
CA LYS A 346 4.36 -6.88 22.94
C LYS A 346 4.56 -5.67 22.06
N ILE A 347 4.15 -4.53 22.58
CA ILE A 347 4.42 -3.23 21.97
C ILE A 347 5.79 -2.75 22.46
N ALA A 348 6.56 -2.08 21.61
CA ALA A 348 7.79 -1.43 22.02
C ALA A 348 7.50 -0.34 23.09
N ASP A 349 8.37 -0.22 24.10
CA ASP A 349 8.16 0.64 25.27
C ASP A 349 8.06 2.14 24.91
N ASP A 350 8.54 2.55 23.74
CA ASP A 350 8.51 3.92 23.20
C ASP A 350 7.30 4.20 22.29
N ALA A 351 6.36 3.26 22.14
CA ALA A 351 5.32 3.33 21.13
C ALA A 351 4.07 4.13 21.53
N THR A 352 4.24 5.37 22.00
CA THR A 352 3.10 6.29 22.16
C THR A 352 2.94 7.18 20.92
N PHE A 353 1.72 7.66 20.67
CA PHE A 353 1.45 8.60 19.58
C PHE A 353 2.34 9.86 19.66
N ILE A 354 2.57 10.35 20.88
CA ILE A 354 3.37 11.54 21.14
C ILE A 354 4.84 11.30 20.84
N GLU A 355 5.40 10.18 21.29
CA GLU A 355 6.81 9.87 21.07
C GLU A 355 7.11 9.61 19.59
N TYR A 356 6.21 8.94 18.87
CA TYR A 356 6.32 8.82 17.41
C TYR A 356 6.25 10.18 16.71
N ARG A 357 5.29 11.03 17.09
CA ARG A 357 5.20 12.39 16.53
C ARG A 357 6.48 13.20 16.76
N LYS A 358 7.03 13.17 17.98
CA LYS A 358 8.31 13.84 18.32
C LYS A 358 9.47 13.25 17.54
N LYS A 359 9.48 11.93 17.31
CA LYS A 359 10.51 11.25 16.52
C LYS A 359 10.49 11.70 15.06
N ILE A 360 9.29 11.78 14.45
CA ILE A 360 9.08 12.24 13.08
C ILE A 360 9.51 13.71 12.95
N PHE A 361 9.00 14.57 13.84
CA PHE A 361 9.25 16.02 13.81
C PHE A 361 10.31 16.43 14.84
N ASN A 362 11.44 15.73 14.87
CA ASN A 362 12.51 15.97 15.85
C ASN A 362 13.19 17.35 15.72
N TYR A 363 12.91 18.08 14.64
CA TYR A 363 13.33 19.46 14.43
C TYR A 363 12.40 20.48 15.10
N TYR A 364 11.17 20.08 15.44
CA TYR A 364 10.17 20.93 16.06
C TYR A 364 10.31 20.90 17.58
N GLN A 365 10.32 22.09 18.19
CA GLN A 365 10.37 22.20 19.65
C GLN A 365 8.95 22.10 20.22
N PHE A 366 8.53 20.89 20.55
CA PHE A 366 7.30 20.66 21.30
C PHE A 366 7.39 21.28 22.69
N ILE A 367 6.32 21.91 23.16
CA ILE A 367 6.25 22.49 24.50
C ILE A 367 5.92 21.37 25.49
N ASP A 368 6.75 21.23 26.53
CA ASP A 368 6.52 20.25 27.59
C ASP A 368 5.18 20.53 28.30
N GLY A 369 4.30 19.52 28.34
CA GLY A 369 2.97 19.63 28.93
C GLY A 369 1.85 20.04 27.97
N GLU A 370 2.14 20.34 26.71
CA GLU A 370 1.08 20.39 25.69
C GLU A 370 0.61 18.97 25.35
N GLU A 371 -0.66 18.71 25.61
CA GLU A 371 -1.30 17.45 25.20
C GLU A 371 -1.31 17.33 23.68
N PHE A 372 -1.04 16.13 23.17
CA PHE A 372 -1.28 15.79 21.77
C PHE A 372 -2.77 15.93 21.48
N ALA A 373 -3.14 17.08 20.90
CA ALA A 373 -4.50 17.38 20.54
C ALA A 373 -4.86 16.57 19.29
N VAL A 374 -5.63 15.49 19.48
CA VAL A 374 -6.32 14.83 18.37
C VAL A 374 -7.29 15.85 17.77
N THR A 375 -7.09 16.23 16.52
CA THR A 375 -7.91 17.27 15.88
C THR A 375 -9.34 16.74 15.72
N ARG A 376 -10.28 17.27 16.51
CA ARG A 376 -11.71 16.90 16.50
C ARG A 376 -12.58 18.16 16.61
N LYS A 377 -13.75 18.15 15.95
CA LYS A 377 -14.80 19.18 16.12
C LYS A 377 -15.53 19.12 17.47
N SER A 378 -15.37 18.04 18.26
CA SER A 378 -16.07 17.86 19.54
C SER A 378 -15.22 17.08 20.54
N GLY A 379 -14.68 17.79 21.54
CA GLY A 379 -14.08 17.21 22.75
C GLY A 379 -12.73 16.50 22.55
N LYS A 380 -11.78 16.83 23.42
CA LYS A 380 -10.50 16.13 23.52
C LYS A 380 -10.74 14.65 23.88
N ILE A 381 -10.14 13.73 23.14
CA ILE A 381 -9.82 12.41 23.69
C ILE A 381 -8.33 12.42 23.93
N THR A 382 -7.92 12.43 25.19
CA THR A 382 -6.56 12.15 25.59
C THR A 382 -6.41 10.63 25.68
N PHE A 383 -5.61 10.06 24.78
CA PHE A 383 -5.21 8.64 24.87
C PHE A 383 -4.05 8.43 25.84
N ASP A 384 -3.36 9.51 26.22
CA ASP A 384 -2.36 9.50 27.27
C ASP A 384 -3.00 9.91 28.60
N SER A 385 -3.07 8.97 29.53
CA SER A 385 -3.41 9.26 30.91
C SER A 385 -2.20 9.88 31.61
N THR A 386 -2.00 11.19 31.45
CA THR A 386 -1.34 11.99 32.48
C THR A 386 -2.42 12.77 33.20
N SER A 387 -2.69 12.33 34.43
CA SER A 387 -3.64 12.91 35.38
C SER A 387 -3.59 14.45 35.45
N GLU A 388 -4.71 15.11 35.18
CA GLU A 388 -5.49 15.93 36.14
C GLU A 388 -6.62 16.63 35.37
N GLU A 389 -7.86 16.20 35.61
CA GLU A 389 -9.04 16.92 35.15
C GLU A 389 -9.17 18.24 35.92
N THR A 390 -9.06 19.37 35.23
CA THR A 390 -9.68 20.62 35.67
C THR A 390 -10.69 21.06 34.64
N ASN A 391 -11.97 20.92 35.01
CA ASN A 391 -13.10 21.51 34.31
C ASN A 391 -13.04 23.03 34.47
N GLU A 392 -12.85 23.76 33.37
CA GLU A 392 -13.26 25.16 33.27
C GLU A 392 -14.01 25.35 31.96
N ASP A 393 -15.35 25.31 32.08
CA ASP A 393 -16.26 25.90 31.12
C ASP A 393 -16.13 27.43 31.22
N GLU A 394 -15.64 28.10 30.18
CA GLU A 394 -15.95 29.51 29.97
C GLU A 394 -16.26 29.78 28.49
N ASP A 395 -17.56 29.90 28.21
CA ASP A 395 -18.11 30.68 27.11
C ASP A 395 -17.54 32.10 27.16
N MET A 396 -17.13 32.68 26.02
CA MET A 396 -17.34 34.12 25.74
C MET A 396 -17.15 34.46 24.25
N GLU A 397 -18.19 35.13 23.74
CA GLU A 397 -18.31 35.74 22.43
C GLU A 397 -17.39 36.99 22.26
N GLY A 398 -17.09 37.34 21.00
CA GLY A 398 -17.21 38.72 20.53
C GLY A 398 -15.98 39.65 20.48
N ASP A 399 -15.66 40.05 19.24
CA ASP A 399 -15.30 41.41 18.80
C ASP A 399 -13.86 41.98 18.90
N ASP A 400 -13.26 42.12 17.71
CA ASP A 400 -12.92 43.39 17.02
C ASP A 400 -11.57 44.13 17.24
N MET A 401 -10.95 44.43 16.09
CA MET A 401 -10.07 45.53 15.69
C MET A 401 -8.76 45.92 16.43
N GLY A 402 -7.69 46.05 15.63
CA GLY A 402 -6.94 47.32 15.61
C GLY A 402 -5.40 47.29 15.73
N SER A 403 -4.73 47.15 14.58
CA SER A 403 -3.66 48.01 14.04
C SER A 403 -2.45 48.55 14.89
N THR A 404 -1.30 48.47 14.21
CA THR A 404 -0.08 49.32 14.25
C THR A 404 1.04 49.07 15.26
N GLY A 405 2.29 49.07 14.74
CA GLY A 405 3.34 49.88 15.38
C GLY A 405 4.72 49.28 15.69
N ASN A 406 5.46 48.79 14.68
CA ASN A 406 6.88 49.10 14.39
C ASN A 406 7.88 49.44 15.55
N LYS A 407 8.97 48.65 15.67
CA LYS A 407 10.41 49.06 15.60
C LYS A 407 11.34 48.26 16.56
N GLY A 408 12.29 47.55 15.96
CA GLY A 408 13.71 47.95 16.05
C GLY A 408 14.71 47.09 16.83
N LYS A 409 15.81 46.75 16.10
CA LYS A 409 17.18 46.41 16.54
C LYS A 409 17.33 45.02 17.19
N GLY A 410 18.25 44.15 16.80
CA GLY A 410 19.55 44.31 16.16
C GLY A 410 20.58 43.58 17.02
N GLY A 411 21.24 42.54 16.49
CA GLY A 411 22.23 41.80 17.27
C GLY A 411 22.79 40.57 16.55
N LEU A 412 23.83 40.80 15.74
CA LEU A 412 24.69 39.77 15.17
C LEU A 412 25.53 39.10 16.26
N HIS A 413 25.54 37.76 16.31
CA HIS A 413 26.73 37.02 16.74
C HIS A 413 26.91 35.73 15.94
N ARG A 414 27.95 35.75 15.09
CA ARG A 414 28.58 34.58 14.50
C ARG A 414 29.49 33.96 15.56
N GLN A 415 29.44 32.65 15.74
CA GLN A 415 30.62 31.90 16.16
C GLN A 415 30.65 30.55 15.45
N MET A 416 31.63 30.43 14.54
CA MET A 416 32.10 29.16 13.99
C MET A 416 32.89 28.40 15.07
N GLY A 417 32.71 27.09 15.14
CA GLY A 417 33.59 26.15 15.83
C GLY A 417 33.69 24.86 15.00
N GLN A 418 34.91 24.51 14.60
CA GLN A 418 35.28 23.39 13.75
C GLN A 418 35.35 22.03 14.51
N LEU A 419 34.99 20.96 13.78
CA LEU A 419 35.59 19.61 13.70
C LEU A 419 35.91 18.83 14.99
N SER A 420 35.35 17.62 15.11
CA SER A 420 36.17 16.39 15.10
C SER A 420 35.34 15.11 14.97
N SER A 421 35.91 14.17 14.22
CA SER A 421 35.51 12.79 13.99
C SER A 421 35.78 11.90 15.20
N GLN A 422 34.88 10.95 15.49
CA GLN A 422 35.25 9.65 16.07
C GLN A 422 34.13 8.63 15.85
N GLY A 423 34.50 7.46 15.30
CA GLY A 423 33.62 6.31 15.15
C GLY A 423 33.67 5.39 16.36
N THR A 424 32.57 4.68 16.58
CA THR A 424 32.43 3.54 17.51
C THR A 424 31.33 2.63 16.95
N ALA A 425 31.68 1.44 16.41
CA ALA A 425 31.68 0.15 17.11
C ALA A 425 30.27 -0.41 17.37
N SER A 426 29.88 -1.40 16.54
CA SER A 426 28.67 -2.22 16.64
C SER A 426 28.72 -3.18 17.84
N PRO A 427 27.57 -3.54 18.45
CA PRO A 427 27.49 -4.71 19.32
C PRO A 427 26.53 -5.81 18.79
N GLY A 428 27.10 -7.01 18.65
CA GLY A 428 26.56 -8.28 19.15
C GLY A 428 25.28 -8.88 18.53
N ARG A 429 25.42 -9.82 17.59
CA ARG A 429 24.38 -10.80 17.21
C ARG A 429 24.35 -12.00 18.17
N ASN A 430 23.15 -12.51 18.37
CA ASN A 430 22.75 -13.57 19.31
C ASN A 430 23.25 -14.97 18.87
N PRO A 431 23.75 -15.87 19.75
CA PRO A 431 24.44 -17.10 19.35
C PRO A 431 23.58 -18.25 18.80
N ASN A 432 22.25 -18.08 18.68
CA ASN A 432 21.32 -19.16 18.30
C ASN A 432 20.68 -18.99 16.91
N GLU A 433 21.18 -18.07 16.09
CA GLU A 433 20.78 -17.95 14.68
C GLU A 433 21.42 -19.12 13.89
N LYS A 434 20.60 -20.09 13.43
CA LYS A 434 21.08 -21.13 12.51
C LYS A 434 21.36 -20.51 11.14
N VAL A 435 22.56 -19.96 10.99
CA VAL A 435 23.05 -19.40 9.72
C VAL A 435 23.48 -20.54 8.80
N ILE A 436 22.76 -20.74 7.70
CA ILE A 436 23.19 -21.63 6.61
C ILE A 436 24.29 -20.91 5.83
N LYS A 437 25.53 -21.39 5.93
CA LYS A 437 26.69 -20.82 5.21
C LYS A 437 26.85 -21.51 3.86
N VAL A 438 26.52 -20.82 2.77
CA VAL A 438 26.77 -21.28 1.41
C VAL A 438 28.01 -20.56 0.85
N PRO A 439 29.00 -21.26 0.28
CA PRO A 439 30.17 -20.63 -0.34
C PRO A 439 29.79 -19.71 -1.50
N LEU A 440 30.38 -18.51 -1.55
CA LEU A 440 30.14 -17.50 -2.59
C LEU A 440 30.34 -18.04 -4.01
N SER A 441 31.26 -18.99 -4.20
CA SER A 441 31.51 -19.64 -5.49
C SER A 441 30.32 -20.46 -6.00
N GLN A 442 29.49 -21.03 -5.12
CA GLN A 442 28.26 -21.74 -5.51
C GLN A 442 27.15 -20.75 -5.90
N ILE A 443 27.07 -19.60 -5.24
CA ILE A 443 26.12 -18.54 -5.58
C ILE A 443 26.44 -17.93 -6.96
N LEU A 444 27.72 -17.78 -7.29
CA LEU A 444 28.16 -17.23 -8.58
C LEU A 444 27.98 -18.20 -9.75
N GLN A 445 27.83 -19.51 -9.50
CA GLN A 445 27.52 -20.50 -10.55
C GLN A 445 26.05 -20.45 -11.00
N LEU A 446 25.15 -19.78 -10.26
CA LEU A 446 23.73 -19.61 -10.59
C LEU A 446 23.47 -18.53 -11.67
N GLY A 447 24.48 -18.10 -12.42
CA GLY A 447 24.28 -17.30 -13.63
C GLY A 447 23.87 -15.84 -13.42
N GLY A 448 23.95 -15.28 -12.21
CA GLY A 448 23.83 -13.83 -11.96
C GLY A 448 22.50 -13.16 -12.36
N GLN A 449 21.49 -13.92 -12.78
CA GLN A 449 20.22 -13.38 -13.27
C GLN A 449 19.19 -13.08 -12.17
N ASP A 450 19.33 -13.70 -10.98
CA ASP A 450 18.33 -13.58 -9.90
C ASP A 450 18.86 -12.93 -8.61
N LEU A 451 20.01 -12.25 -8.67
CA LEU A 451 20.59 -11.53 -7.52
C LEU A 451 20.21 -10.06 -7.56
N THR A 452 19.35 -9.63 -6.63
CA THR A 452 19.06 -8.21 -6.37
C THR A 452 19.74 -7.78 -5.08
N SER A 453 20.17 -6.53 -4.97
CA SER A 453 20.81 -6.01 -3.75
C SER A 453 20.11 -4.75 -3.27
N ASP A 454 19.94 -4.62 -1.95
CA ASP A 454 19.38 -3.42 -1.33
C ASP A 454 20.45 -2.36 -1.01
N GLN A 455 19.97 -1.21 -0.52
CA GLN A 455 20.79 -0.04 -0.17
C GLN A 455 21.73 -0.29 1.03
N ASN A 456 21.57 -1.42 1.74
CA ASN A 456 22.42 -1.85 2.85
C ASN A 456 23.45 -2.90 2.43
N GLY A 457 23.55 -3.22 1.14
CA GLY A 457 24.50 -4.18 0.60
C GLY A 457 24.12 -5.65 0.85
N MET A 458 22.88 -5.93 1.22
CA MET A 458 22.36 -7.29 1.32
C MET A 458 21.87 -7.74 -0.05
N SER A 459 22.34 -8.91 -0.50
CA SER A 459 21.92 -9.53 -1.75
C SER A 459 20.86 -10.61 -1.50
N TYR A 460 19.80 -10.59 -2.31
CA TYR A 460 18.67 -11.51 -2.29
C TYR A 460 18.68 -12.35 -3.56
N ILE A 461 18.28 -13.60 -3.44
CA ILE A 461 18.10 -14.52 -4.58
C ILE A 461 16.59 -14.70 -4.77
N LYS A 462 16.08 -14.43 -5.97
CA LYS A 462 14.66 -14.62 -6.29
C LYS A 462 14.39 -16.13 -6.52
N GLY A 463 13.48 -16.73 -5.75
CA GLY A 463 13.06 -18.15 -5.90
C GLY A 463 13.35 -19.04 -4.69
N ASP A 464 12.94 -20.31 -4.76
CA ASP A 464 13.17 -21.30 -3.70
C ASP A 464 14.65 -21.75 -3.68
N LEU A 465 15.38 -21.27 -2.68
CA LEU A 465 16.82 -21.51 -2.51
C LEU A 465 17.18 -23.01 -2.48
N PHE A 466 16.31 -23.87 -1.94
CA PHE A 466 16.57 -25.32 -1.87
C PHE A 466 16.49 -25.98 -3.24
N LYS A 467 15.57 -25.51 -4.09
CA LYS A 467 15.46 -25.94 -5.49
C LYS A 467 16.63 -25.43 -6.33
N ALA A 468 17.02 -24.16 -6.15
CA ALA A 468 18.13 -23.55 -6.87
C ALA A 468 19.49 -24.20 -6.54
N LEU A 469 19.67 -24.70 -5.31
CA LEU A 469 20.87 -25.40 -4.86
C LEU A 469 20.84 -26.92 -5.09
N GLY A 470 19.77 -27.47 -5.68
CA GLY A 470 19.61 -28.92 -5.88
C GLY A 470 19.47 -29.72 -4.58
N LEU A 471 19.11 -29.07 -3.48
CA LEU A 471 18.95 -29.65 -2.15
C LEU A 471 17.50 -30.08 -1.91
N THR A 472 16.99 -30.99 -2.75
CA THR A 472 15.71 -31.67 -2.49
C THR A 472 15.93 -33.17 -2.38
N SER A 473 16.24 -33.65 -1.17
CA SER A 473 15.74 -34.90 -0.56
C SER A 473 16.57 -35.33 0.66
N GLY A 474 15.88 -35.62 1.77
CA GLY A 474 16.27 -36.70 2.69
C GLY A 474 17.08 -36.35 3.95
N ILE A 475 16.43 -35.87 5.01
CA ILE A 475 16.72 -36.34 6.38
C ILE A 475 15.39 -36.56 7.11
N LEU A 476 14.82 -37.75 6.95
CA LEU A 476 14.16 -38.58 7.97
C LEU A 476 14.07 -39.99 7.36
N GLY A 477 14.55 -40.99 8.09
CA GLY A 477 15.05 -42.25 7.53
C GLY A 477 14.02 -43.38 7.30
N ASN A 478 14.54 -44.39 6.58
CA ASN A 478 14.16 -45.80 6.43
C ASN A 478 12.72 -46.15 6.06
N GLU A 479 12.53 -46.71 4.86
CA GLU A 479 12.38 -48.17 4.64
C GLU A 479 12.53 -48.53 3.15
N GLU A 480 13.41 -49.50 2.90
CA GLU A 480 13.51 -50.46 1.76
C GLU A 480 13.64 -49.97 0.30
N ILE A 481 14.83 -50.20 -0.27
CA ILE A 481 15.09 -50.31 -1.71
C ILE A 481 15.50 -51.77 -2.00
N GLU A 482 14.65 -52.46 -2.74
CA GLU A 482 14.85 -53.69 -3.53
C GLU A 482 13.97 -53.43 -4.78
N GLU A 483 14.34 -53.62 -6.04
CA GLU A 483 15.33 -54.45 -6.71
C GLU A 483 15.72 -53.80 -8.05
N LEU A 484 16.82 -54.31 -8.60
CA LEU A 484 17.39 -54.05 -9.92
C LEU A 484 16.47 -54.52 -11.05
N GLU A 485 16.54 -53.92 -12.23
CA GLU A 485 16.98 -54.66 -13.44
C GLU A 485 17.32 -53.72 -14.62
N GLN A 486 18.43 -54.06 -15.26
CA GLN A 486 19.01 -53.48 -16.46
C GLN A 486 18.35 -54.08 -17.72
N GLU A 487 18.47 -53.37 -18.85
CA GLU A 487 18.83 -53.85 -20.22
C GLU A 487 18.32 -52.82 -21.24
N ASP A 488 19.18 -51.96 -21.78
CA ASP A 488 20.07 -52.14 -22.95
C ASP A 488 19.40 -51.91 -24.33
N VAL A 489 19.85 -50.80 -24.98
CA VAL A 489 20.39 -50.72 -26.35
C VAL A 489 19.52 -51.17 -27.55
N ASN A 490 19.16 -50.24 -28.45
CA ASN A 490 19.89 -50.11 -29.74
C ASN A 490 19.52 -48.89 -30.60
N MET A 491 20.55 -48.37 -31.29
CA MET A 491 20.53 -47.37 -32.35
C MET A 491 20.37 -48.03 -33.75
N GLU A 492 20.37 -47.16 -34.78
CA GLU A 492 20.60 -47.39 -36.23
C GLU A 492 19.31 -47.58 -37.05
N GLU A 493 19.11 -47.02 -38.25
CA GLU A 493 19.95 -46.36 -39.26
C GLU A 493 19.02 -45.68 -40.30
N GLU A 494 19.50 -44.65 -41.03
CA GLU A 494 18.84 -44.12 -42.24
C GLU A 494 18.94 -45.09 -43.44
N PRO A 495 18.13 -44.90 -44.50
CA PRO A 495 18.79 -44.47 -45.73
C PRO A 495 18.03 -43.45 -46.60
N ASN A 496 18.85 -42.63 -47.26
CA ASN A 496 18.61 -41.76 -48.41
C ASN A 496 18.00 -42.47 -49.64
N THR A 497 17.09 -41.80 -50.37
CA THR A 497 17.02 -41.83 -51.84
C THR A 497 16.36 -40.57 -52.43
N ASN A 498 17.07 -40.00 -53.42
CA ASN A 498 16.76 -38.94 -54.40
C ASN A 498 15.34 -39.01 -55.02
N ASP A 499 14.74 -37.90 -55.48
CA ASP A 499 15.04 -37.30 -56.80
C ASP A 499 14.21 -36.03 -57.12
N ASP A 500 14.77 -35.24 -58.02
CA ASP A 500 14.39 -33.95 -58.61
C ASP A 500 12.92 -33.74 -59.08
N ASN A 501 12.40 -32.50 -58.94
CA ASN A 501 12.28 -31.59 -60.10
C ASN A 501 11.65 -30.22 -59.78
N ALA A 502 12.14 -29.23 -60.53
CA ALA A 502 11.73 -27.85 -60.59
C ALA A 502 10.47 -27.59 -61.45
N GLU A 503 9.79 -26.47 -61.18
CA GLU A 503 9.35 -25.43 -62.13
C GLU A 503 7.95 -24.83 -61.83
N LYS A 504 7.94 -23.49 -61.73
CA LYS A 504 6.96 -22.52 -62.25
C LYS A 504 5.46 -22.72 -61.93
N LYS A 505 4.92 -21.79 -61.12
CA LYS A 505 4.19 -20.62 -61.63
C LYS A 505 3.97 -19.57 -60.55
#